data_AF-A0A1H9YRR3-F1
#
_entry.id   AF-A0A1H9YRR3-F1
#
_cell.length_a   1.000
_cell.length_b   1.000
_cell.length_c   1.000
_cell.angle_alpha   90.00
_cell.angle_beta   90.00
_cell.angle_gamma   90.00
#
_symmetry.space_group_name_H-M   'P 1'
#
loop_
_entity.id
_entity.type
_entity.pdbx_description
1 polymer ?
#
loop_
_entity_poly.entity_id
_entity_poly.type
_entity_poly.pdbx_seq_one_letter_code
_entity_poly.pdbx_strand_id
1 'polypeptide(L)'
;MDRQNELKVFYNDIKYVTKSLAKDSEALYSCIVSTNSRHRQREPREVEAFMREEEKQLEEFRQSIHQLRKLSRKGKMKFQAMEWKSFKELDDWLALQEKITEELKPSAMWFQTSNYDAIYDMLDEVQTKAEDSVKSRKRIFAVWNKDVLQAHNVRFTIEYVDMLGSGRKYFNTKFWKYRRHLKTLFTAEENLYCDEEIKLLKKNVAVMTENDNWLFFKKRRIKEVLGENYIGKETDFSQIRKNYNLFYSWKLLQPEGSKITLETFPQYCQYLERLKKIEKQDYYAKLQELIPILAWDSVYDMPFEQLEKQLADYQYALRTIRKHYGISYLSDIKEVFTLEKWNKLVQRVVDKENWLKEKQPDIENVFGNAYEGSATDWERMKACIQEAFVEINGIPKNRILQYGFAVKDDTEKDNRLVRKLSGKPESATQAIQWILQDETSIPVAAVIKKCCKLLGFKRATPKLKQEIETSLYNELPEGFGIKDGFVIVSDKKKLQFYLAKDKEKRALDTISNEEMMYGIQKVLEVEQEMTLDDLTKLFSRLLGYPRRTKSLQSLVEKAVKQLKDDGQITRKSGGWALLTDTVS
;
A
#
# COMPACT_ATOMS: atom_id res chain seq x y z
N MET A 1 -48.01 -7.24 11.91
CA MET A 1 -48.18 -5.86 11.41
C MET A 1 -47.82 -5.88 9.93
N ASP A 2 -48.40 -5.01 9.11
CA ASP A 2 -48.02 -4.92 7.70
C ASP A 2 -46.53 -4.56 7.60
N ARG A 3 -45.76 -5.21 6.73
CA ARG A 3 -44.33 -4.92 6.52
C ARG A 3 -44.12 -3.44 6.19
N GLN A 4 -45.13 -2.82 5.58
CA GLN A 4 -45.19 -1.39 5.36
C GLN A 4 -45.22 -0.57 6.66
N ASN A 5 -45.94 -1.03 7.68
CA ASN A 5 -45.97 -0.39 8.99
C ASN A 5 -44.65 -0.59 9.74
N GLU A 6 -44.04 -1.76 9.66
CA GLU A 6 -42.72 -2.02 10.27
C GLU A 6 -41.62 -1.15 9.63
N LEU A 7 -41.61 -1.03 8.29
CA LEU A 7 -40.70 -0.13 7.57
C LEU A 7 -40.98 1.34 7.86
N LYS A 8 -42.25 1.75 8.00
CA LYS A 8 -42.61 3.12 8.40
C LYS A 8 -42.14 3.42 9.82
N VAL A 9 -42.31 2.47 10.75
CA VAL A 9 -41.81 2.60 12.11
C VAL A 9 -40.29 2.70 12.10
N PHE A 10 -39.60 1.80 11.40
CA PHE A 10 -38.13 1.82 11.30
C PHE A 10 -37.59 3.08 10.62
N TYR A 11 -38.21 3.54 9.53
CA TYR A 11 -37.91 4.84 8.89
C TYR A 11 -38.10 5.99 9.87
N ASN A 12 -39.22 6.00 10.60
CA ASN A 12 -39.50 7.04 11.58
C ASN A 12 -38.51 7.00 12.73
N ASP A 13 -38.10 5.82 13.17
CA ASP A 13 -37.10 5.62 14.22
C ASP A 13 -35.73 6.13 13.75
N ILE A 14 -35.26 5.77 12.55
CA ILE A 14 -33.98 6.29 12.02
C ILE A 14 -34.06 7.80 11.79
N LYS A 15 -35.15 8.30 11.18
CA LYS A 15 -35.36 9.75 10.95
C LYS A 15 -35.40 10.49 12.29
N TYR A 16 -36.00 9.91 13.31
CA TYR A 16 -36.05 10.47 14.66
C TYR A 16 -34.69 10.44 15.31
N VAL A 17 -33.99 9.30 15.29
CA VAL A 17 -32.65 9.11 15.86
C VAL A 17 -31.66 10.07 15.20
N THR A 18 -31.65 10.19 13.88
CA THR A 18 -30.73 11.08 13.14
C THR A 18 -31.07 12.56 13.33
N LYS A 19 -32.35 12.96 13.31
CA LYS A 19 -32.75 14.34 13.65
C LYS A 19 -32.43 14.68 15.10
N SER A 20 -32.66 13.73 16.00
CA SER A 20 -32.36 13.92 17.42
C SER A 20 -30.87 13.90 17.69
N LEU A 21 -30.08 13.12 16.96
CA LEU A 21 -28.62 13.13 17.01
C LEU A 21 -28.10 14.46 16.47
N ALA A 22 -28.61 14.95 15.34
CA ALA A 22 -28.26 16.27 14.81
C ALA A 22 -28.58 17.37 15.82
N LYS A 23 -29.80 17.36 16.39
CA LYS A 23 -30.21 18.31 17.43
C LYS A 23 -29.42 18.17 18.73
N ASP A 24 -29.13 16.96 19.18
CA ASP A 24 -28.36 16.72 20.40
C ASP A 24 -26.88 17.03 20.19
N SER A 25 -26.33 16.81 18.99
CA SER A 25 -24.98 17.21 18.59
C SER A 25 -24.88 18.71 18.38
N GLU A 26 -25.92 19.38 17.89
CA GLU A 26 -26.02 20.84 17.82
C GLU A 26 -26.22 21.44 19.21
N ALA A 27 -26.99 20.80 20.07
CA ALA A 27 -27.13 21.15 21.48
C ALA A 27 -25.87 20.82 22.26
N LEU A 28 -25.12 19.77 21.89
CA LEU A 28 -23.82 19.40 22.46
C LEU A 28 -22.77 20.37 21.97
N TYR A 29 -22.81 20.78 20.72
CA TYR A 29 -21.98 21.84 20.18
C TYR A 29 -22.31 23.15 20.91
N SER A 30 -23.59 23.50 21.04
CA SER A 30 -24.06 24.66 21.81
C SER A 30 -23.74 24.53 23.30
N CYS A 31 -23.73 23.33 23.88
CA CYS A 31 -23.34 23.04 25.26
C CYS A 31 -21.82 23.01 25.43
N ILE A 32 -21.03 22.53 24.49
CA ILE A 32 -19.57 22.61 24.51
C ILE A 32 -19.18 24.08 24.36
N VAL A 33 -19.86 24.80 23.48
CA VAL A 33 -19.76 26.24 23.32
C VAL A 33 -20.20 26.97 24.60
N SER A 34 -21.23 26.51 25.34
CA SER A 34 -21.74 27.19 26.55
C SER A 34 -21.29 26.62 27.90
N THR A 35 -20.64 25.46 27.95
CA THR A 35 -20.28 24.70 29.17
C THR A 35 -18.89 24.07 29.10
N ASN A 36 -17.97 24.57 28.27
CA ASN A 36 -16.60 24.09 28.25
C ASN A 36 -16.00 24.18 29.66
N SER A 37 -15.96 23.04 30.35
CA SER A 37 -15.90 22.94 31.81
C SER A 37 -14.63 22.28 32.33
N ARG A 38 -13.67 21.98 31.44
CA ARG A 38 -12.25 21.81 31.83
C ARG A 38 -11.60 23.13 32.28
N HIS A 39 -12.38 24.21 32.25
CA HIS A 39 -12.03 25.57 32.60
C HIS A 39 -12.68 26.04 33.92
N ARG A 40 -13.45 25.18 34.60
CA ARG A 40 -14.23 25.57 35.79
C ARG A 40 -13.47 25.68 37.10
N GLN A 41 -12.21 25.26 37.14
CA GLN A 41 -11.35 25.45 38.32
C GLN A 41 -10.28 26.50 38.09
N ARG A 42 -10.36 27.22 36.96
CA ARG A 42 -9.38 28.20 36.52
C ARG A 42 -10.08 29.52 36.30
N GLU A 43 -9.53 30.62 36.79
CA GLU A 43 -10.14 31.92 36.52
C GLU A 43 -10.28 32.15 35.00
N PRO A 44 -11.28 32.91 34.50
CA PRO A 44 -11.42 33.20 33.06
C PRO A 44 -10.12 33.69 32.39
N ARG A 45 -9.28 34.39 33.16
CA ARG A 45 -7.92 34.79 32.75
C ARG A 45 -6.98 33.61 32.50
N GLU A 46 -7.07 32.56 33.30
CA GLU A 46 -6.27 31.33 33.16
C GLU A 46 -6.76 30.47 31.99
N VAL A 47 -8.04 30.53 31.65
CA VAL A 47 -8.64 29.88 30.48
C VAL A 47 -8.20 30.57 29.19
N GLU A 48 -8.27 31.90 29.18
CA GLU A 48 -7.75 32.69 28.08
C GLU A 48 -6.23 32.50 27.93
N ALA A 49 -5.48 32.51 29.05
CA ALA A 49 -4.05 32.24 29.05
C ALA A 49 -3.72 30.84 28.51
N PHE A 50 -4.49 29.82 28.91
CA PHE A 50 -4.35 28.46 28.38
C PHE A 50 -4.64 28.40 26.87
N MET A 51 -5.75 28.98 26.39
CA MET A 51 -6.06 28.99 24.95
C MET A 51 -5.00 29.74 24.14
N ARG A 52 -4.46 30.84 24.67
CA ARG A 52 -3.35 31.57 24.03
C ARG A 52 -2.06 30.74 24.01
N GLU A 53 -1.78 30.01 25.08
CA GLU A 53 -0.60 29.14 25.14
C GLU A 53 -0.76 27.94 24.19
N GLU A 54 -1.91 27.30 24.13
CA GLU A 54 -2.23 26.25 23.14
C GLU A 54 -2.14 26.77 21.70
N GLU A 55 -2.76 27.91 21.39
CA GLU A 55 -2.64 28.55 20.07
C GLU A 55 -1.18 28.81 19.69
N LYS A 56 -0.37 29.27 20.66
CA LYS A 56 1.06 29.53 20.50
C LYS A 56 1.83 28.22 20.27
N GLN A 57 1.60 27.18 21.06
CA GLN A 57 2.27 25.89 20.91
C GLN A 57 1.93 25.21 19.57
N LEU A 58 0.66 25.27 19.15
CA LEU A 58 0.24 24.78 17.83
C LEU A 58 0.91 25.55 16.69
N GLU A 59 1.05 26.86 16.84
CA GLU A 59 1.74 27.70 15.86
C GLU A 59 3.24 27.40 15.81
N GLU A 60 3.89 27.23 16.97
CA GLU A 60 5.29 26.80 17.05
C GLU A 60 5.50 25.41 16.41
N PHE A 61 4.58 24.48 16.65
CA PHE A 61 4.62 23.14 16.07
C PHE A 61 4.42 23.17 14.55
N ARG A 62 3.43 23.93 14.08
CA ARG A 62 3.22 24.18 12.64
C ARG A 62 4.43 24.81 11.98
N GLN A 63 5.08 25.78 12.62
CA GLN A 63 6.32 26.38 12.13
C GLN A 63 7.45 25.35 12.05
N SER A 64 7.52 24.43 13.01
CA SER A 64 8.50 23.34 13.01
C SER A 64 8.27 22.38 11.83
N ILE A 65 7.02 21.96 11.57
CA ILE A 65 6.65 21.16 10.40
C ILE A 65 7.00 21.89 9.09
N HIS A 66 6.69 23.19 9.02
CA HIS A 66 7.00 23.98 7.83
C HIS A 66 8.52 24.08 7.58
N GLN A 67 9.32 24.26 8.64
CA GLN A 67 10.78 24.25 8.56
C GLN A 67 11.31 22.89 8.09
N LEU A 68 10.77 21.79 8.63
CA LEU A 68 11.08 20.44 8.22
C LEU A 68 10.80 20.22 6.73
N ARG A 69 9.61 20.57 6.24
CA ARG A 69 9.27 20.51 4.80
C ARG A 69 10.23 21.32 3.94
N LYS A 70 10.59 22.54 4.38
CA LYS A 70 11.55 23.40 3.68
C LYS A 70 12.94 22.75 3.62
N LEU A 71 13.36 22.07 4.68
CA LEU A 71 14.63 21.33 4.71
C LEU A 71 14.58 20.08 3.84
N SER A 72 13.48 19.34 3.82
CA SER A 72 13.26 18.19 2.92
C SER A 72 13.42 18.63 1.45
N ARG A 73 12.70 19.69 1.05
CA ARG A 73 12.80 20.26 -0.31
C ARG A 73 14.19 20.78 -0.64
N LYS A 74 14.86 21.46 0.31
CA LYS A 74 16.24 21.93 0.12
C LYS A 74 17.21 20.76 -0.07
N GLY A 75 17.03 19.67 0.68
CA GLY A 75 17.79 18.43 0.54
C GLY A 75 17.62 17.82 -0.85
N LYS A 76 16.38 17.69 -1.31
CA LYS A 76 16.04 17.22 -2.66
C LYS A 76 16.65 18.11 -3.75
N MET A 77 16.49 19.43 -3.67
CA MET A 77 16.99 20.34 -4.71
C MET A 77 18.52 20.37 -4.78
N LYS A 78 19.17 20.43 -3.62
CA LYS A 78 20.62 20.65 -3.54
C LYS A 78 21.42 19.36 -3.69
N PHE A 79 20.96 18.28 -3.07
CA PHE A 79 21.70 17.01 -2.99
C PHE A 79 21.03 15.88 -3.77
N GLN A 80 19.82 16.07 -4.29
CA GLN A 80 18.96 14.99 -4.79
C GLN A 80 18.72 13.89 -3.74
N ALA A 81 18.65 14.29 -2.47
CA ALA A 81 18.22 13.40 -1.41
C ALA A 81 16.74 13.02 -1.57
N MET A 82 16.35 11.89 -0.98
CA MET A 82 14.96 11.48 -0.87
C MET A 82 14.14 12.57 -0.16
N GLU A 83 12.97 12.88 -0.71
CA GLU A 83 12.01 13.79 -0.08
C GLU A 83 11.12 12.98 0.86
N TRP A 84 11.30 13.17 2.16
CA TRP A 84 10.46 12.61 3.20
C TRP A 84 9.26 13.53 3.47
N LYS A 85 8.11 12.91 3.73
CA LYS A 85 6.78 13.53 3.85
C LYS A 85 6.10 13.32 5.20
N SER A 86 6.65 12.44 6.04
CA SER A 86 6.17 12.18 7.40
C SER A 86 7.34 12.15 8.37
N PHE A 87 7.05 12.08 9.67
CA PHE A 87 8.10 11.94 10.69
C PHE A 87 8.77 10.56 10.63
N LYS A 88 8.00 9.50 10.41
CA LYS A 88 8.54 8.16 10.18
C LYS A 88 9.53 8.10 9.03
N GLU A 89 9.16 8.67 7.88
CA GLU A 89 10.06 8.70 6.72
C GLU A 89 11.34 9.50 7.00
N LEU A 90 11.27 10.54 7.83
CA LEU A 90 12.45 11.30 8.27
C LEU A 90 13.34 10.45 9.17
N ASP A 91 12.79 9.78 10.17
CA ASP A 91 13.54 8.95 11.12
C ASP A 91 14.18 7.75 10.42
N ASP A 92 13.41 7.04 9.59
CA ASP A 92 13.91 5.94 8.76
C ASP A 92 15.07 6.42 7.89
N TRP A 93 14.93 7.60 7.28
CA TRP A 93 15.99 8.18 6.48
C TRP A 93 17.20 8.59 7.31
N LEU A 94 17.03 9.23 8.47
CA LEU A 94 18.11 9.65 9.37
C LEU A 94 18.88 8.45 9.95
N ALA A 95 18.19 7.35 10.28
CA ALA A 95 18.81 6.10 10.69
C ALA A 95 19.74 5.56 9.60
N LEU A 96 19.34 5.65 8.33
CA LEU A 96 20.20 5.28 7.20
C LEU A 96 21.41 6.23 7.04
N GLN A 97 21.29 7.49 7.47
CA GLN A 97 22.36 8.50 7.41
C GLN A 97 23.22 8.55 8.68
N GLU A 98 22.90 7.78 9.73
CA GLU A 98 23.47 7.98 11.07
C GLU A 98 25.00 7.92 11.08
N LYS A 99 25.55 7.02 10.26
CA LYS A 99 26.99 6.68 10.16
C LYS A 99 27.82 7.69 9.36
N ILE A 100 27.19 8.69 8.73
CA ILE A 100 27.90 9.74 8.00
C ILE A 100 28.11 10.96 8.90
N THR A 101 29.37 11.29 9.11
CA THR A 101 29.82 12.41 9.94
C THR A 101 30.90 13.21 9.20
N GLU A 102 31.18 14.42 9.67
CA GLU A 102 32.28 15.25 9.16
C GLU A 102 33.67 14.61 9.41
N GLU A 103 33.77 13.63 10.30
CA GLU A 103 34.99 12.86 10.54
C GLU A 103 35.37 11.96 9.36
N LEU A 104 34.40 11.59 8.53
CA LEU A 104 34.69 10.92 7.27
C LEU A 104 35.34 11.90 6.32
N LYS A 105 36.58 11.61 5.92
CA LYS A 105 37.32 12.38 4.92
C LYS A 105 37.42 11.60 3.61
N PRO A 106 36.32 11.48 2.84
CA PRO A 106 36.35 10.73 1.58
C PRO A 106 37.27 11.40 0.56
N SER A 107 37.84 10.61 -0.35
CA SER A 107 38.49 11.15 -1.54
C SER A 107 37.48 11.27 -2.70
N ALA A 108 37.84 12.00 -3.76
CA ALA A 108 36.99 12.09 -4.95
C ALA A 108 36.71 10.71 -5.57
N MET A 109 37.68 9.80 -5.49
CA MET A 109 37.55 8.44 -6.03
C MET A 109 36.51 7.61 -5.29
N TRP A 110 36.24 7.90 -4.01
CA TRP A 110 35.27 7.15 -3.20
C TRP A 110 33.84 7.32 -3.69
N PHE A 111 33.54 8.44 -4.34
CA PHE A 111 32.19 8.74 -4.85
C PHE A 111 31.81 7.92 -6.10
N GLN A 112 32.76 7.23 -6.72
CA GLN A 112 32.54 6.37 -7.88
C GLN A 112 32.44 4.91 -7.43
N THR A 113 31.25 4.31 -7.55
CA THR A 113 30.99 2.93 -7.13
C THR A 113 31.83 1.90 -7.89
N SER A 114 32.18 2.19 -9.14
CA SER A 114 33.07 1.37 -9.97
C SER A 114 34.51 1.28 -9.44
N ASN A 115 34.92 2.16 -8.52
CA ASN A 115 36.29 2.19 -8.02
C ASN A 115 36.49 1.33 -6.76
N TYR A 116 35.49 0.55 -6.34
CA TYR A 116 35.57 -0.24 -5.11
C TYR A 116 36.81 -1.13 -5.06
N ASP A 117 36.98 -2.00 -6.05
CA ASP A 117 38.12 -2.92 -6.12
C ASP A 117 39.43 -2.16 -6.24
N ALA A 118 39.47 -1.12 -7.09
CA ALA A 118 40.67 -0.31 -7.29
C ALA A 118 41.13 0.46 -6.03
N ILE A 119 40.19 0.87 -5.16
CA ILE A 119 40.50 1.50 -3.88
C ILE A 119 41.06 0.47 -2.90
N TYR A 120 40.48 -0.72 -2.86
CA TYR A 120 40.95 -1.83 -2.03
C TYR A 120 42.35 -2.32 -2.43
N ASP A 121 42.57 -2.54 -3.72
CA ASP A 121 43.87 -2.93 -4.26
C ASP A 121 44.96 -1.90 -3.91
N MET A 122 44.63 -0.61 -4.06
CA MET A 122 45.54 0.47 -3.67
C MET A 122 45.78 0.50 -2.16
N LEU A 123 44.75 0.29 -1.33
CA LEU A 123 44.89 0.19 0.12
C LEU A 123 45.83 -0.94 0.52
N ASP A 124 45.61 -2.15 -0.02
CA ASP A 124 46.40 -3.34 0.27
C ASP A 124 47.84 -3.20 -0.19
N GLU A 125 48.07 -2.68 -1.40
CA GLU A 125 49.40 -2.45 -1.94
C GLU A 125 50.17 -1.42 -1.10
N VAL A 126 49.54 -0.29 -0.76
CA VAL A 126 50.17 0.78 0.03
C VAL A 126 50.45 0.30 1.45
N GLN A 127 49.52 -0.42 2.08
CA GLN A 127 49.69 -1.00 3.41
C GLN A 127 50.87 -1.97 3.42
N THR A 128 50.91 -2.91 2.46
CA THR A 128 51.99 -3.89 2.35
C THR A 128 53.35 -3.21 2.20
N LYS A 129 53.47 -2.24 1.28
CA LYS A 129 54.71 -1.49 1.06
C LYS A 129 55.16 -0.70 2.28
N ALA A 130 54.23 -0.05 2.97
CA ALA A 130 54.53 0.71 4.20
C ALA A 130 54.96 -0.22 5.33
N GLU A 131 54.23 -1.30 5.57
CA GLU A 131 54.54 -2.29 6.61
C GLU A 131 55.88 -2.99 6.36
N ASP A 132 56.16 -3.41 5.13
CA ASP A 132 57.43 -4.07 4.79
C ASP A 132 58.62 -3.14 4.93
N SER A 133 58.45 -1.85 4.59
CA SER A 133 59.47 -0.83 4.84
C SER A 133 59.72 -0.65 6.35
N VAL A 134 58.66 -0.60 7.17
CA VAL A 134 58.77 -0.50 8.63
C VAL A 134 59.38 -1.77 9.25
N LYS A 135 58.96 -2.96 8.82
CA LYS A 135 59.50 -4.26 9.26
C LYS A 135 60.99 -4.38 8.91
N SER A 136 61.37 -4.01 7.69
CA SER A 136 62.78 -4.01 7.25
C SER A 136 63.62 -3.04 8.09
N ARG A 137 63.11 -1.82 8.33
CA ARG A 137 63.78 -0.83 9.19
C ARG A 137 63.93 -1.33 10.63
N LYS A 138 62.90 -1.94 11.21
CA LYS A 138 62.94 -2.54 12.55
C LYS A 138 63.98 -3.65 12.64
N ARG A 139 64.05 -4.55 11.64
CA ARG A 139 65.07 -5.61 11.57
C ARG A 139 66.48 -5.06 11.50
N ILE A 140 66.71 -4.02 10.68
CA ILE A 140 68.00 -3.36 10.59
C ILE A 140 68.38 -2.77 11.95
N PHE A 141 67.51 -1.97 12.57
CA PHE A 141 67.82 -1.30 13.84
C PHE A 141 67.83 -2.19 15.07
N ALA A 142 67.36 -3.43 14.97
CA ALA A 142 67.53 -4.43 16.03
C ALA A 142 69.00 -4.87 16.17
N VAL A 143 69.79 -4.77 15.08
CA VAL A 143 71.12 -5.37 14.98
C VAL A 143 72.19 -4.34 14.61
N TRP A 144 71.80 -3.24 13.98
CA TRP A 144 72.68 -2.22 13.42
C TRP A 144 72.34 -0.83 13.95
N ASN A 145 73.37 -0.01 14.14
CA ASN A 145 73.24 1.42 14.43
C ASN A 145 72.52 2.13 13.26
N LYS A 146 71.73 3.16 13.57
CA LYS A 146 71.05 4.03 12.59
C LYS A 146 71.97 4.56 11.51
N ASP A 147 73.24 4.80 11.84
CA ASP A 147 74.26 5.28 10.90
C ASP A 147 74.53 4.31 9.74
N VAL A 148 74.16 3.02 9.87
CA VAL A 148 74.28 2.03 8.78
C VAL A 148 73.49 2.44 7.51
N LEU A 149 72.44 3.25 7.67
CA LEU A 149 71.62 3.74 6.57
C LEU A 149 72.15 5.02 5.93
N GLN A 150 73.27 5.59 6.41
CA GLN A 150 73.92 6.72 5.74
C GLN A 150 74.40 6.29 4.35
N ALA A 151 74.28 7.17 3.35
CA ALA A 151 74.49 6.83 1.94
C ALA A 151 75.83 6.13 1.65
N HIS A 152 76.91 6.55 2.31
CA HIS A 152 78.23 5.93 2.16
C HIS A 152 78.31 4.53 2.80
N ASN A 153 77.62 4.29 3.91
CA ASN A 153 77.56 2.99 4.60
C ASN A 153 76.70 1.98 3.85
N VAL A 154 75.60 2.44 3.25
CA VAL A 154 74.79 1.64 2.31
C VAL A 154 75.63 1.21 1.11
N ARG A 155 76.40 2.15 0.53
CA ARG A 155 77.34 1.86 -0.57
C ARG A 155 78.39 0.82 -0.16
N PHE A 156 79.00 0.96 1.02
CA PHE A 156 79.95 -0.02 1.54
C PHE A 156 79.32 -1.41 1.71
N THR A 157 78.08 -1.47 2.18
CA THR A 157 77.33 -2.73 2.32
C THR A 157 77.13 -3.41 0.97
N ILE A 158 76.71 -2.66 -0.04
CA ILE A 158 76.50 -3.18 -1.41
C ILE A 158 77.81 -3.71 -1.98
N GLU A 159 78.86 -2.87 -1.99
CA GLU A 159 80.18 -3.22 -2.52
C GLU A 159 80.80 -4.41 -1.78
N TYR A 160 80.64 -4.50 -0.45
CA TYR A 160 81.10 -5.64 0.35
C TYR A 160 80.44 -6.94 -0.07
N VAL A 161 79.10 -6.97 -0.20
CA VAL A 161 78.37 -8.18 -0.58
C VAL A 161 78.69 -8.60 -2.01
N ASP A 162 78.89 -7.66 -2.93
CA ASP A 162 79.30 -7.97 -4.31
C ASP A 162 80.69 -8.62 -4.34
N MET A 163 81.60 -8.21 -3.45
CA MET A 163 82.90 -8.84 -3.29
C MET A 163 82.83 -10.24 -2.67
N LEU A 164 81.80 -10.59 -1.86
CA LEU A 164 81.67 -11.92 -1.25
C LEU A 164 81.61 -13.06 -2.27
N GLY A 165 81.07 -12.79 -3.46
CA GLY A 165 80.98 -13.74 -4.58
C GLY A 165 82.27 -13.90 -5.39
N SER A 166 83.31 -13.08 -5.15
CA SER A 166 84.57 -13.15 -5.88
C SER A 166 85.58 -14.08 -5.19
N GLY A 167 86.17 -15.01 -5.95
CA GLY A 167 87.22 -15.92 -5.46
C GLY A 167 88.50 -15.21 -4.98
N ARG A 168 88.69 -13.93 -5.33
CA ARG A 168 89.86 -13.12 -4.92
C ARG A 168 89.58 -12.17 -3.75
N LYS A 169 88.43 -12.30 -3.07
CA LYS A 169 88.00 -11.34 -2.02
C LYS A 169 89.02 -11.12 -0.90
N TYR A 170 89.71 -12.17 -0.47
CA TYR A 170 90.68 -12.09 0.64
C TYR A 170 91.93 -11.26 0.32
N PHE A 171 92.23 -11.07 -0.97
CA PHE A 171 93.33 -10.23 -1.46
C PHE A 171 92.93 -8.77 -1.71
N ASN A 172 91.64 -8.43 -1.59
CA ASN A 172 91.15 -7.07 -1.79
C ASN A 172 91.19 -6.29 -0.48
N THR A 173 92.06 -5.28 -0.38
CA THR A 173 92.19 -4.43 0.82
C THR A 173 90.90 -3.69 1.17
N LYS A 174 90.05 -3.37 0.17
CA LYS A 174 88.74 -2.75 0.40
C LYS A 174 87.77 -3.69 1.13
N PHE A 175 87.84 -5.00 0.86
CA PHE A 175 86.99 -6.00 1.52
C PHE A 175 87.14 -5.94 3.04
N TRP A 176 88.38 -5.99 3.53
CA TRP A 176 88.68 -5.92 4.96
C TRP A 176 88.38 -4.55 5.56
N LYS A 177 88.63 -3.46 4.82
CA LYS A 177 88.29 -2.10 5.26
C LYS A 177 86.78 -1.95 5.48
N TYR A 178 85.96 -2.39 4.53
CA TYR A 178 84.50 -2.32 4.63
C TYR A 178 83.96 -3.24 5.72
N ARG A 179 84.50 -4.47 5.87
CA ARG A 179 84.14 -5.36 6.98
C ARG A 179 84.40 -4.70 8.34
N ARG A 180 85.59 -4.13 8.54
CA ARG A 180 85.93 -3.47 9.80
C ARG A 180 85.02 -2.28 10.09
N HIS A 181 84.71 -1.47 9.06
CA HIS A 181 83.81 -0.33 9.20
C HIS A 181 82.37 -0.73 9.48
N LEU A 182 81.84 -1.74 8.78
CA LEU A 182 80.49 -2.25 9.06
C LEU A 182 80.41 -2.85 10.47
N LYS A 183 81.48 -3.51 10.94
CA LYS A 183 81.56 -4.02 12.31
C LYS A 183 81.40 -2.92 13.36
N THR A 184 81.92 -1.71 13.13
CA THR A 184 81.73 -0.59 14.08
C THR A 184 80.28 -0.07 14.12
N LEU A 185 79.47 -0.40 13.12
CA LEU A 185 78.05 -0.04 13.04
C LEU A 185 77.14 -1.16 13.54
N PHE A 186 77.68 -2.32 13.91
CA PHE A 186 76.93 -3.45 14.45
C PHE A 186 76.75 -3.28 15.96
N THR A 187 75.54 -3.47 16.46
CA THR A 187 75.17 -3.19 17.86
C THR A 187 74.75 -4.43 18.66
N ALA A 188 74.51 -5.56 18.00
CA ALA A 188 74.21 -6.82 18.69
C ALA A 188 75.48 -7.53 19.18
N GLU A 189 75.34 -8.71 19.80
CA GLU A 189 76.45 -9.51 20.30
C GLU A 189 77.47 -9.83 19.19
N GLU A 190 78.76 -9.65 19.45
CA GLU A 190 79.83 -9.72 18.44
C GLU A 190 79.93 -11.10 17.75
N ASN A 191 79.53 -12.17 18.42
CA ASN A 191 79.45 -13.54 17.89
C ASN A 191 78.41 -13.69 16.76
N LEU A 192 77.42 -12.79 16.67
CA LEU A 192 76.40 -12.79 15.61
C LEU A 192 76.84 -12.04 14.35
N TYR A 193 77.99 -11.34 14.38
CA TYR A 193 78.51 -10.61 13.23
C TYR A 193 79.14 -11.55 12.20
N CYS A 194 78.36 -11.95 11.19
CA CYS A 194 78.78 -12.84 10.11
C CYS A 194 78.44 -12.29 8.70
N ASP A 195 78.93 -12.98 7.66
CA ASP A 195 78.67 -12.60 6.27
C ASP A 195 77.18 -12.74 5.90
N GLU A 196 76.47 -13.69 6.51
CA GLU A 196 75.02 -13.86 6.36
C GLU A 196 74.25 -12.62 6.85
N GLU A 197 74.66 -12.04 7.97
CA GLU A 197 74.00 -10.87 8.55
C GLU A 197 74.23 -9.61 7.70
N ILE A 198 75.41 -9.46 7.09
CA ILE A 198 75.67 -8.37 6.13
C ILE A 198 74.87 -8.57 4.83
N LYS A 199 74.68 -9.81 4.36
CA LYS A 199 73.77 -10.11 3.25
C LYS A 199 72.33 -9.78 3.60
N LEU A 200 71.89 -10.09 4.82
CA LEU A 200 70.55 -9.77 5.32
C LEU A 200 70.34 -8.25 5.42
N LEU A 201 71.35 -7.51 5.89
CA LEU A 201 71.37 -6.05 5.87
C LEU A 201 71.17 -5.52 4.46
N LYS A 202 71.96 -5.97 3.47
CA LYS A 202 71.79 -5.55 2.05
C LYS A 202 70.38 -5.82 1.55
N LYS A 203 69.82 -7.01 1.83
CA LYS A 203 68.47 -7.39 1.43
C LYS A 203 67.41 -6.47 2.06
N ASN A 204 67.48 -6.23 3.37
CA ASN A 204 66.54 -5.36 4.07
C ASN A 204 66.65 -3.89 3.62
N VAL A 205 67.87 -3.40 3.36
CA VAL A 205 68.09 -2.05 2.80
C VAL A 205 67.47 -1.96 1.40
N ALA A 206 67.68 -2.96 0.53
CA ALA A 206 67.10 -2.99 -0.81
C ALA A 206 65.57 -2.96 -0.77
N VAL A 207 64.93 -3.83 0.04
CA VAL A 207 63.47 -3.87 0.21
C VAL A 207 62.93 -2.54 0.75
N MET A 208 63.58 -1.98 1.77
CA MET A 208 63.18 -0.69 2.34
C MET A 208 63.28 0.43 1.30
N THR A 209 64.38 0.52 0.55
CA THR A 209 64.59 1.55 -0.48
C THR A 209 63.62 1.38 -1.65
N GLU A 210 63.38 0.16 -2.13
CA GLU A 210 62.43 -0.13 -3.20
C GLU A 210 61.01 0.31 -2.80
N ASN A 211 60.56 -0.09 -1.60
CA ASN A 211 59.24 0.26 -1.10
C ASN A 211 59.11 1.78 -0.84
N ASP A 212 60.13 2.42 -0.27
CA ASP A 212 60.13 3.86 -0.03
C ASP A 212 60.10 4.66 -1.34
N ASN A 213 60.85 4.21 -2.36
CA ASN A 213 60.82 4.80 -3.69
C ASN A 213 59.45 4.59 -4.34
N TRP A 214 58.86 3.40 -4.24
CA TRP A 214 57.52 3.14 -4.76
C TRP A 214 56.49 4.07 -4.13
N LEU A 215 56.49 4.19 -2.79
CA LEU A 215 55.60 5.08 -2.05
C LEU A 215 55.84 6.55 -2.42
N PHE A 216 57.09 6.94 -2.66
CA PHE A 216 57.45 8.28 -3.11
C PHE A 216 56.92 8.58 -4.52
N PHE A 217 57.19 7.70 -5.49
CA PHE A 217 56.77 7.88 -6.89
C PHE A 217 55.25 7.77 -7.07
N LYS A 218 54.57 6.93 -6.28
CA LYS A 218 53.11 6.78 -6.31
C LYS A 218 52.36 7.74 -5.38
N LYS A 219 53.06 8.55 -4.58
CA LYS A 219 52.47 9.46 -3.58
C LYS A 219 51.28 10.27 -4.09
N ARG A 220 51.38 10.79 -5.32
CA ARG A 220 50.28 11.55 -5.95
C ARG A 220 49.02 10.70 -6.12
N ARG A 221 49.14 9.53 -6.76
CA ARG A 221 48.03 8.60 -6.97
C ARG A 221 47.46 8.09 -5.64
N ILE A 222 48.33 7.78 -4.68
CA ILE A 222 47.89 7.35 -3.34
C ILE A 222 47.04 8.45 -2.68
N LYS A 223 47.47 9.71 -2.74
CA LYS A 223 46.69 10.84 -2.22
C LYS A 223 45.39 11.07 -2.98
N GLU A 224 45.37 10.88 -4.29
CA GLU A 224 44.14 10.98 -5.10
C GLU A 224 43.11 9.90 -4.68
N VAL A 225 43.57 8.68 -4.35
CA VAL A 225 42.70 7.55 -3.99
C VAL A 225 42.31 7.55 -2.50
N LEU A 226 43.26 7.76 -1.59
CA LEU A 226 43.04 7.66 -0.14
C LEU A 226 42.74 9.01 0.53
N GLY A 227 42.94 10.11 -0.19
CA GLY A 227 42.66 11.47 0.29
C GLY A 227 43.58 11.89 1.43
N GLU A 228 43.03 12.70 2.33
CA GLU A 228 43.73 13.24 3.50
C GLU A 228 44.05 12.19 4.57
N ASN A 229 43.41 11.01 4.51
CA ASN A 229 43.64 9.98 5.52
C ASN A 229 45.04 9.35 5.41
N TYR A 230 45.69 9.47 4.25
CA TYR A 230 47.04 8.96 4.05
C TYR A 230 48.09 9.96 4.53
N ILE A 231 48.72 9.64 5.66
CA ILE A 231 49.81 10.40 6.29
C ILE A 231 51.20 9.74 6.11
N GLY A 232 51.31 8.76 5.20
CA GLY A 232 52.55 8.04 4.94
C GLY A 232 52.67 6.78 5.80
N LYS A 233 53.84 6.53 6.38
CA LYS A 233 54.12 5.30 7.15
C LYS A 233 53.38 5.21 8.49
N GLU A 234 52.85 6.34 8.97
CA GLU A 234 52.07 6.45 10.21
C GLU A 234 50.57 6.24 9.98
N THR A 235 50.16 5.96 8.74
CA THR A 235 48.76 5.79 8.37
C THR A 235 48.13 4.61 9.10
N ASP A 236 46.98 4.83 9.73
CA ASP A 236 46.13 3.77 10.25
C ASP A 236 45.24 3.20 9.12
N PHE A 237 45.76 2.20 8.42
CA PHE A 237 45.03 1.56 7.31
C PHE A 237 43.75 0.86 7.74
N SER A 238 43.68 0.38 8.99
CA SER A 238 42.47 -0.24 9.56
C SER A 238 41.35 0.80 9.66
N GLN A 239 41.68 1.99 10.18
CA GLN A 239 40.73 3.09 10.28
C GLN A 239 40.28 3.58 8.89
N ILE A 240 41.18 3.68 7.90
CA ILE A 240 40.78 4.04 6.53
C ILE A 240 39.81 3.02 5.96
N ARG A 241 40.10 1.72 6.10
CA ARG A 241 39.23 0.65 5.60
C ARG A 241 37.85 0.71 6.26
N LYS A 242 37.80 0.92 7.58
CA LYS A 242 36.55 1.09 8.32
C LYS A 242 35.76 2.29 7.79
N ASN A 243 36.41 3.45 7.65
CA ASN A 243 35.79 4.67 7.13
C ASN A 243 35.30 4.49 5.69
N TYR A 244 36.07 3.81 4.85
CA TYR A 244 35.69 3.53 3.47
C TYR A 244 34.48 2.61 3.38
N ASN A 245 34.43 1.55 4.19
CA ASN A 245 33.27 0.65 4.24
C ASN A 245 32.00 1.37 4.70
N LEU A 246 32.10 2.22 5.72
CA LEU A 246 30.98 3.06 6.17
C LEU A 246 30.51 3.96 5.02
N PHE A 247 31.42 4.66 4.36
CA PHE A 247 31.10 5.52 3.23
C PHE A 247 30.49 4.76 2.04
N TYR A 248 31.05 3.61 1.68
CA TYR A 248 30.57 2.81 0.55
C TYR A 248 29.16 2.27 0.80
N SER A 249 28.91 1.73 2.01
CA SER A 249 27.57 1.27 2.39
C SER A 249 26.53 2.39 2.33
N TRP A 250 26.89 3.59 2.78
CA TRP A 250 26.06 4.78 2.64
C TRP A 250 25.84 5.16 1.18
N LYS A 251 26.88 5.12 0.36
CA LYS A 251 26.81 5.52 -1.05
C LYS A 251 25.89 4.59 -1.86
N LEU A 252 25.86 3.30 -1.55
CA LEU A 252 24.95 2.33 -2.17
C LEU A 252 23.47 2.62 -1.87
N LEU A 253 23.18 3.25 -0.73
CA LEU A 253 21.81 3.62 -0.32
C LEU A 253 21.35 4.96 -0.91
N GLN A 254 22.25 5.69 -1.59
CA GLN A 254 21.89 6.96 -2.21
C GLN A 254 21.10 6.73 -3.52
N PRO A 255 20.08 7.54 -3.81
CA PRO A 255 19.34 7.44 -5.06
C PRO A 255 20.25 7.65 -6.27
N GLU A 256 19.92 6.96 -7.37
CA GLU A 256 20.57 7.17 -8.66
C GLU A 256 20.47 8.64 -9.07
N GLY A 257 21.62 9.27 -9.34
CA GLY A 257 21.71 10.70 -9.68
C GLY A 257 22.13 11.63 -8.54
N SER A 258 22.24 11.16 -7.29
CA SER A 258 22.68 11.94 -6.13
C SER A 258 23.82 12.93 -6.48
N LYS A 259 23.57 14.23 -6.23
CA LYS A 259 24.51 15.33 -6.54
C LYS A 259 25.56 15.54 -5.46
N ILE A 260 25.68 14.61 -4.51
CA ILE A 260 26.67 14.69 -3.44
C ILE A 260 28.04 14.33 -4.03
N THR A 261 28.92 15.32 -4.05
CA THR A 261 30.31 15.24 -4.53
C THR A 261 31.25 15.53 -3.36
N LEU A 262 32.55 15.36 -3.57
CA LEU A 262 33.55 15.72 -2.56
C LEU A 262 33.39 17.18 -2.06
N GLU A 263 33.11 18.11 -2.96
CA GLU A 263 32.96 19.54 -2.64
C GLU A 263 31.69 19.84 -1.84
N THR A 264 30.60 19.10 -2.09
CA THR A 264 29.31 19.32 -1.42
C THR A 264 29.13 18.44 -0.18
N PHE A 265 29.99 17.45 0.04
CA PHE A 265 29.93 16.51 1.15
C PHE A 265 29.98 17.18 2.54
N PRO A 266 30.87 18.17 2.81
CA PRO A 266 30.83 18.88 4.09
C PRO A 266 29.49 19.61 4.31
N GLN A 267 28.96 20.24 3.27
CA GLN A 267 27.66 20.92 3.34
C GLN A 267 26.50 19.94 3.55
N TYR A 268 26.64 18.71 3.05
CA TYR A 268 25.70 17.62 3.29
C TYR A 268 25.76 17.12 4.73
N CYS A 269 26.97 16.94 5.29
CA CYS A 269 27.14 16.58 6.70
C CYS A 269 26.52 17.63 7.62
N GLN A 270 26.77 18.92 7.36
CA GLN A 270 26.12 20.01 8.10
C GLN A 270 24.59 20.02 7.95
N TYR A 271 24.07 19.60 6.79
CA TYR A 271 22.64 19.44 6.59
C TYR A 271 22.08 18.30 7.46
N LEU A 272 22.77 17.17 7.52
CA LEU A 272 22.41 16.04 8.40
C LEU A 272 22.46 16.43 9.87
N GLU A 273 23.50 17.13 10.32
CA GLU A 273 23.61 17.58 11.71
C GLU A 273 22.49 18.55 12.09
N ARG A 274 22.11 19.46 11.19
CA ARG A 274 20.95 20.34 11.42
C ARG A 274 19.66 19.55 11.55
N LEU A 275 19.47 18.52 10.74
CA LEU A 275 18.30 17.64 10.85
C LEU A 275 18.30 16.86 12.16
N LYS A 276 19.42 16.21 12.52
CA LYS A 276 19.59 15.50 13.80
C LYS A 276 19.38 16.43 15.00
N LYS A 277 19.77 17.70 14.89
CA LYS A 277 19.51 18.69 15.95
C LYS A 277 18.03 19.02 16.08
N ILE A 278 17.30 19.10 14.98
CA ILE A 278 15.84 19.34 15.00
C ILE A 278 15.12 18.11 15.56
N GLU A 279 15.54 16.90 15.18
CA GLU A 279 15.07 15.63 15.74
C GLU A 279 15.30 15.56 17.26
N LYS A 280 16.52 15.90 17.73
CA LYS A 280 16.89 15.91 19.15
C LYS A 280 16.30 17.06 19.97
N GLN A 281 15.77 18.11 19.34
CA GLN A 281 15.13 19.25 20.03
C GLN A 281 13.63 19.02 20.28
N ASP A 282 13.29 17.91 20.96
CA ASP A 282 11.99 17.70 21.61
C ASP A 282 10.76 17.73 20.69
N TYR A 283 10.87 17.43 19.39
CA TYR A 283 9.67 17.31 18.55
C TYR A 283 8.74 16.20 19.09
N TYR A 284 9.31 15.06 19.53
CA TYR A 284 8.57 13.98 20.18
C TYR A 284 7.91 14.38 21.50
N ALA A 285 8.63 15.12 22.35
CA ALA A 285 8.11 15.61 23.63
C ALA A 285 6.98 16.63 23.39
N LYS A 286 7.17 17.56 22.45
CA LYS A 286 6.15 18.54 22.03
C LYS A 286 4.93 17.86 21.40
N LEU A 287 5.11 16.80 20.61
CA LEU A 287 3.97 16.00 20.13
C LEU A 287 3.24 15.33 21.27
N GLN A 288 3.95 14.69 22.20
CA GLN A 288 3.30 14.01 23.33
C GLN A 288 2.53 14.99 24.23
N GLU A 289 3.03 16.22 24.40
CA GLU A 289 2.34 17.28 25.17
C GLU A 289 1.10 17.82 24.46
N LEU A 290 1.15 17.99 23.13
CA LEU A 290 0.04 18.52 22.32
C LEU A 290 -1.08 17.49 22.05
N ILE A 291 -0.87 16.23 22.42
CA ILE A 291 -1.72 15.10 21.99
C ILE A 291 -2.44 14.43 23.18
N PRO A 292 -3.47 15.08 23.72
CA PRO A 292 -4.58 14.35 24.34
C PRO A 292 -5.67 13.95 23.32
N ILE A 293 -5.55 14.32 22.04
CA ILE A 293 -6.66 14.29 21.06
C ILE A 293 -6.36 13.42 19.82
N LEU A 294 -5.10 13.28 19.41
CA LEU A 294 -4.71 12.48 18.23
C LEU A 294 -4.09 11.15 18.71
N ALA A 295 -4.29 10.03 18.02
CA ALA A 295 -3.52 8.83 18.35
C ALA A 295 -2.06 9.06 17.88
N TRP A 296 -1.06 8.91 18.74
CA TRP A 296 0.35 9.16 18.42
C TRP A 296 0.80 8.40 17.16
N ASP A 297 0.43 7.12 17.07
CA ASP A 297 0.71 6.26 15.90
C ASP A 297 0.13 6.85 14.61
N SER A 298 -1.01 7.53 14.69
CA SER A 298 -1.65 8.15 13.53
C SER A 298 -0.94 9.43 13.09
N VAL A 299 -0.31 10.19 13.99
CA VAL A 299 0.40 11.44 13.65
C VAL A 299 1.80 11.16 13.12
N TYR A 300 2.47 10.14 13.65
CA TYR A 300 3.84 9.79 13.25
C TYR A 300 3.94 9.39 11.78
N ASP A 301 2.95 8.63 11.30
CA ASP A 301 2.86 8.16 9.90
C ASP A 301 2.13 9.15 8.99
N MET A 302 1.54 10.22 9.54
CA MET A 302 0.74 11.17 8.78
C MET A 302 1.62 12.03 7.84
N PRO A 303 1.21 12.23 6.58
CA PRO A 303 1.84 13.21 5.71
C PRO A 303 1.75 14.63 6.30
N PHE A 304 2.84 15.40 6.26
CA PHE A 304 2.89 16.75 6.83
C PHE A 304 1.81 17.69 6.30
N GLU A 305 1.39 17.54 5.05
CA GLU A 305 0.30 18.36 4.47
C GLU A 305 -1.03 18.11 5.16
N GLN A 306 -1.33 16.85 5.48
CA GLN A 306 -2.54 16.47 6.20
C GLN A 306 -2.45 16.94 7.66
N LEU A 307 -1.28 16.80 8.28
CA LEU A 307 -1.05 17.26 9.65
C LEU A 307 -1.17 18.79 9.78
N GLU A 308 -0.57 19.56 8.87
CA GLU A 308 -0.70 21.03 8.84
C GLU A 308 -2.16 21.46 8.70
N LYS A 309 -2.96 20.73 7.89
CA LYS A 309 -4.39 20.99 7.74
C LYS A 309 -5.14 20.74 9.07
N GLN A 310 -4.90 19.60 9.73
CA GLN A 310 -5.51 19.29 11.02
C GLN A 310 -5.15 20.32 12.09
N LEU A 311 -3.90 20.77 12.14
CA LEU A 311 -3.46 21.82 13.05
C LEU A 311 -4.17 23.16 12.77
N ALA A 312 -4.35 23.51 11.49
CA ALA A 312 -5.09 24.73 11.11
C ALA A 312 -6.57 24.65 11.49
N ASP A 313 -7.21 23.50 11.26
CA ASP A 313 -8.61 23.26 11.65
C ASP A 313 -8.78 23.36 13.17
N TYR A 314 -7.83 22.83 13.94
CA TYR A 314 -7.83 22.93 15.40
C TYR A 314 -7.59 24.36 15.90
N GLN A 315 -6.62 25.10 15.33
CA GLN A 315 -6.42 26.52 15.61
C GLN A 315 -7.67 27.36 15.28
N TYR A 316 -8.37 27.05 14.18
CA TYR A 316 -9.61 27.72 13.81
C TYR A 316 -10.72 27.47 14.85
N ALA A 317 -10.84 26.24 15.35
CA ALA A 317 -11.76 25.90 16.42
C ALA A 317 -11.44 26.69 17.70
N LEU A 318 -10.16 26.76 18.13
CA LEU A 318 -9.74 27.55 19.28
C LEU A 318 -10.08 29.04 19.14
N ARG A 319 -9.79 29.65 17.99
CA ARG A 319 -10.14 31.05 17.72
C ARG A 319 -11.66 31.29 17.73
N THR A 320 -12.42 30.35 17.20
CA THR A 320 -13.88 30.40 17.19
C THR A 320 -14.44 30.35 18.60
N ILE A 321 -13.90 29.46 19.44
CA ILE A 321 -14.20 29.40 20.87
C ILE A 321 -13.82 30.76 21.51
N ARG A 322 -12.57 31.22 21.39
CA ARG A 322 -12.10 32.50 21.96
C ARG A 322 -12.98 33.70 21.57
N LYS A 323 -13.42 33.77 20.32
CA LYS A 323 -14.31 34.82 19.79
C LYS A 323 -15.72 34.75 20.38
N HIS A 324 -16.30 33.55 20.52
CA HIS A 324 -17.62 33.35 21.13
C HIS A 324 -17.61 33.63 22.63
N TYR A 325 -16.44 33.50 23.28
CA TYR A 325 -16.21 33.80 24.69
C TYR A 325 -15.86 35.27 24.98
N GLY A 326 -16.06 36.20 24.04
CA GLY A 326 -15.78 37.64 24.19
C GLY A 326 -16.07 38.20 25.59
N ILE A 327 -14.98 38.37 26.34
CA ILE A 327 -14.89 38.80 27.74
C ILE A 327 -15.24 40.30 27.84
N SER A 328 -16.52 40.66 27.71
CA SER A 328 -16.98 42.03 28.00
C SER A 328 -18.02 42.15 29.11
N TYR A 329 -18.62 41.05 29.57
CA TYR A 329 -19.44 41.02 30.77
C TYR A 329 -19.30 39.63 31.35
N LEU A 330 -19.10 39.49 32.66
CA LEU A 330 -19.50 38.33 33.49
C LEU A 330 -18.93 38.47 34.90
N SER A 331 -19.39 39.50 35.63
CA SER A 331 -19.33 39.53 37.09
C SER A 331 -20.38 38.63 37.76
N ASP A 332 -21.35 38.08 37.01
CA ASP A 332 -22.62 37.63 37.61
C ASP A 332 -23.17 36.26 37.13
N ILE A 333 -22.36 35.21 36.90
CA ILE A 333 -22.98 33.88 36.66
C ILE A 333 -22.45 32.77 37.58
N LYS A 334 -23.37 32.33 38.44
CA LYS A 334 -23.33 31.21 39.38
C LYS A 334 -23.45 29.83 38.70
N GLU A 335 -22.65 28.90 39.23
CA GLU A 335 -22.99 27.52 39.68
C GLU A 335 -23.21 26.35 38.67
N VAL A 336 -22.28 25.37 38.74
CA VAL A 336 -22.39 23.89 38.88
C VAL A 336 -23.49 23.07 38.14
N PHE A 337 -24.68 23.58 37.87
CA PHE A 337 -25.84 22.85 37.30
C PHE A 337 -25.67 22.37 35.82
N THR A 338 -24.56 22.74 35.19
CA THR A 338 -24.35 22.63 33.75
C THR A 338 -23.49 21.42 33.33
N LEU A 339 -22.74 20.81 34.25
CA LEU A 339 -21.80 19.70 33.94
C LEU A 339 -22.51 18.33 33.87
N GLU A 340 -23.46 18.07 34.76
CA GLU A 340 -24.28 16.84 34.75
C GLU A 340 -25.20 16.79 33.52
N LYS A 341 -25.72 17.96 33.11
CA LYS A 341 -26.50 18.12 31.88
C LYS A 341 -25.66 17.80 30.64
N TRP A 342 -24.37 18.15 30.66
CA TRP A 342 -23.41 17.87 29.59
C TRP A 342 -23.11 16.37 29.46
N ASN A 343 -22.74 15.69 30.56
CA ASN A 343 -22.48 14.24 30.54
C ASN A 343 -23.71 13.44 30.06
N LYS A 344 -24.92 13.81 30.50
CA LYS A 344 -26.18 13.20 30.02
C LYS A 344 -26.48 13.47 28.54
N LEU A 345 -25.92 14.52 27.96
CA LEU A 345 -26.05 14.84 26.53
C LEU A 345 -25.04 14.05 25.70
N VAL A 346 -23.78 14.00 26.15
CA VAL A 346 -22.70 13.20 25.53
C VAL A 346 -23.09 11.72 25.47
N GLN A 347 -23.55 11.13 26.58
CA GLN A 347 -23.95 9.72 26.60
C GLN A 347 -25.08 9.45 25.61
N ARG A 348 -26.06 10.36 25.49
CA ARG A 348 -27.16 10.23 24.52
C ARG A 348 -26.69 10.29 23.06
N VAL A 349 -25.67 11.08 22.76
CA VAL A 349 -25.06 11.13 21.42
C VAL A 349 -24.37 9.79 21.12
N VAL A 350 -23.56 9.30 22.06
CA VAL A 350 -22.85 8.01 21.93
C VAL A 350 -23.81 6.84 21.78
N ASP A 351 -24.87 6.77 22.58
CA ASP A 351 -25.87 5.69 22.51
C ASP A 351 -26.58 5.66 21.13
N LYS A 352 -26.85 6.83 20.56
CA LYS A 352 -27.48 6.95 19.22
C LYS A 352 -26.52 6.59 18.09
N GLU A 353 -25.26 6.98 18.19
CA GLU A 353 -24.24 6.57 17.22
C GLU A 353 -24.00 5.06 17.26
N ASN A 354 -23.96 4.47 18.46
CA ASN A 354 -23.85 3.02 18.61
C ASN A 354 -25.07 2.30 18.05
N TRP A 355 -26.28 2.79 18.32
CA TRP A 355 -27.49 2.25 17.72
C TRP A 355 -27.44 2.29 16.19
N LEU A 356 -26.97 3.39 15.60
CA LEU A 356 -26.82 3.51 14.13
C LEU A 356 -25.78 2.51 13.59
N LYS A 357 -24.66 2.31 14.28
CA LYS A 357 -23.63 1.33 13.89
C LYS A 357 -24.14 -0.11 14.01
N GLU A 358 -24.82 -0.45 15.10
CA GLU A 358 -25.43 -1.77 15.29
C GLU A 358 -26.51 -2.06 14.24
N LYS A 359 -27.26 -1.03 13.85
CA LYS A 359 -28.30 -1.10 12.82
C LYS A 359 -27.80 -0.85 11.40
N GLN A 360 -26.50 -0.61 11.20
CA GLN A 360 -25.93 -0.33 9.90
C GLN A 360 -26.23 -1.42 8.86
N PRO A 361 -26.13 -2.74 9.16
CA PRO A 361 -26.49 -3.78 8.20
C PRO A 361 -27.99 -3.77 7.84
N ASP A 362 -28.86 -3.51 8.81
CA ASP A 362 -30.32 -3.39 8.59
C ASP A 362 -30.64 -2.16 7.73
N ILE A 363 -29.94 -1.05 7.98
CA ILE A 363 -30.07 0.21 7.23
C ILE A 363 -29.57 0.04 5.79
N GLU A 364 -28.42 -0.57 5.58
CA GLU A 364 -27.86 -0.85 4.24
C GLU A 364 -28.73 -1.84 3.46
N ASN A 365 -29.28 -2.86 4.12
CA ASN A 365 -30.20 -3.80 3.50
C ASN A 365 -31.51 -3.14 3.05
N VAL A 366 -32.02 -2.16 3.82
CA VAL A 366 -33.30 -1.49 3.51
C VAL A 366 -33.12 -0.30 2.57
N PHE A 367 -32.10 0.53 2.79
CA PHE A 367 -31.93 1.82 2.13
C PHE A 367 -30.67 1.91 1.26
N GLY A 368 -29.69 1.03 1.46
CA GLY A 368 -28.43 0.98 0.71
C GLY A 368 -27.73 2.34 0.64
N ASN A 369 -27.23 2.67 -0.56
CA ASN A 369 -26.47 3.89 -0.81
C ASN A 369 -27.30 5.18 -0.73
N ALA A 370 -28.62 5.10 -0.55
CA ALA A 370 -29.45 6.30 -0.41
C ALA A 370 -29.33 6.92 0.99
N TYR A 371 -28.83 6.19 1.98
CA TYR A 371 -28.66 6.67 3.34
C TYR A 371 -27.27 7.28 3.52
N GLU A 372 -27.23 8.59 3.81
CA GLU A 372 -26.01 9.39 3.96
C GLU A 372 -25.83 9.86 5.42
N GLY A 373 -26.39 9.13 6.38
CA GLY A 373 -26.34 9.51 7.80
C GLY A 373 -27.13 10.79 8.08
N SER A 374 -26.51 11.74 8.78
CA SER A 374 -27.13 13.04 9.12
C SER A 374 -27.39 13.93 7.90
N ALA A 375 -26.74 13.68 6.76
CA ALA A 375 -26.92 14.44 5.52
C ALA A 375 -28.06 13.89 4.64
N THR A 376 -28.67 12.77 5.03
CA THR A 376 -29.73 12.11 4.25
C THR A 376 -30.89 13.06 3.94
N ASP A 377 -31.22 13.22 2.66
CA ASP A 377 -32.46 13.87 2.24
C ASP A 377 -33.65 12.94 2.56
N TRP A 378 -34.26 13.17 3.72
CA TRP A 378 -35.35 12.36 4.24
C TRP A 378 -36.63 12.39 3.40
N GLU A 379 -36.84 13.41 2.57
CA GLU A 379 -38.00 13.48 1.68
C GLU A 379 -37.74 12.72 0.38
N ARG A 380 -36.52 12.81 -0.17
CA ARG A 380 -36.09 11.92 -1.26
C ARG A 380 -36.10 10.45 -0.84
N MET A 381 -35.62 10.15 0.37
CA MET A 381 -35.64 8.80 0.94
C MET A 381 -37.08 8.28 1.09
N LYS A 382 -38.00 9.14 1.53
CA LYS A 382 -39.43 8.81 1.62
C LYS A 382 -40.04 8.50 0.26
N ALA A 383 -39.64 9.21 -0.79
CA ALA A 383 -40.04 8.93 -2.16
C ALA A 383 -39.47 7.57 -2.66
N CYS A 384 -38.20 7.27 -2.40
CA CYS A 384 -37.60 5.96 -2.72
C CYS A 384 -38.29 4.80 -1.99
N ILE A 385 -38.67 5.00 -0.73
CA ILE A 385 -39.47 4.04 0.04
C ILE A 385 -40.83 3.83 -0.64
N GLN A 386 -41.49 4.90 -1.11
CA GLN A 386 -42.77 4.82 -1.83
C GLN A 386 -42.64 4.09 -3.18
N GLU A 387 -41.55 4.29 -3.91
CA GLU A 387 -41.26 3.60 -5.18
C GLU A 387 -40.85 2.13 -5.00
N ALA A 388 -40.18 1.79 -3.89
CA ALA A 388 -39.80 0.42 -3.55
C ALA A 388 -41.02 -0.50 -3.26
N PHE A 389 -42.22 0.06 -3.06
CA PHE A 389 -43.47 -0.69 -2.88
C PHE A 389 -44.18 -1.08 -4.18
N VAL A 390 -43.62 -0.78 -5.36
CA VAL A 390 -44.09 -1.44 -6.58
C VAL A 390 -43.65 -2.90 -6.50
N GLU A 391 -44.55 -3.77 -6.06
CA GLU A 391 -44.33 -5.21 -6.02
C GLU A 391 -44.83 -5.86 -7.31
N ILE A 392 -44.05 -6.81 -7.84
CA ILE A 392 -44.51 -7.73 -8.89
C ILE A 392 -44.66 -9.08 -8.20
N ASN A 393 -45.90 -9.60 -8.14
CA ASN A 393 -46.22 -10.86 -7.46
C ASN A 393 -45.71 -10.96 -5.99
N GLY A 394 -45.79 -9.86 -5.25
CA GLY A 394 -45.38 -9.81 -3.83
C GLY A 394 -43.87 -9.75 -3.61
N ILE A 395 -43.11 -9.38 -4.64
CA ILE A 395 -41.66 -9.16 -4.58
C ILE A 395 -41.36 -7.71 -4.99
N PRO A 396 -40.59 -6.94 -4.19
CA PRO A 396 -40.20 -5.57 -4.54
C PRO A 396 -39.52 -5.50 -5.90
N LYS A 397 -39.95 -4.57 -6.77
CA LYS A 397 -39.39 -4.39 -8.12
C LYS A 397 -37.88 -4.15 -8.12
N ASN A 398 -37.34 -3.44 -7.12
CA ASN A 398 -35.89 -3.22 -6.99
C ASN A 398 -35.12 -4.52 -6.80
N ARG A 399 -35.68 -5.47 -6.03
CA ARG A 399 -35.06 -6.79 -5.82
C ARG A 399 -35.08 -7.63 -7.10
N ILE A 400 -36.15 -7.52 -7.88
CA ILE A 400 -36.24 -8.11 -9.21
C ILE A 400 -35.19 -7.54 -10.18
N LEU A 401 -34.97 -6.21 -10.14
CA LEU A 401 -33.94 -5.56 -10.95
C LEU A 401 -32.53 -6.02 -10.58
N GLN A 402 -32.25 -6.23 -9.29
CA GLN A 402 -30.96 -6.76 -8.82
C GLN A 402 -30.69 -8.18 -9.34
N TYR A 403 -31.71 -9.03 -9.44
CA TYR A 403 -31.56 -10.35 -10.05
C TYR A 403 -31.36 -10.31 -11.58
N GLY A 404 -31.61 -9.17 -12.22
CA GLY A 404 -31.54 -9.03 -13.68
C GLY A 404 -32.63 -9.79 -14.43
N PHE A 405 -33.78 -10.06 -13.78
CA PHE A 405 -34.88 -10.82 -14.41
C PHE A 405 -35.72 -9.96 -15.33
N ALA A 406 -36.16 -10.55 -16.44
CA ALA A 406 -37.04 -9.89 -17.40
C ALA A 406 -38.51 -10.23 -17.12
N VAL A 407 -39.41 -9.26 -17.24
CA VAL A 407 -40.84 -9.55 -17.31
C VAL A 407 -41.13 -10.03 -18.72
N LYS A 408 -41.85 -11.14 -18.88
CA LYS A 408 -42.31 -11.59 -20.20
C LYS A 408 -43.40 -10.64 -20.68
N ASP A 409 -42.99 -9.51 -21.27
CA ASP A 409 -43.94 -8.57 -21.85
C ASP A 409 -44.73 -9.26 -22.97
N ASP A 410 -45.97 -8.80 -23.18
CA ASP A 410 -46.83 -9.35 -24.22
C ASP A 410 -46.16 -9.20 -25.59
N THR A 411 -45.49 -10.26 -26.02
CA THR A 411 -45.03 -10.48 -27.40
C THR A 411 -46.19 -10.39 -28.41
N GLU A 412 -47.45 -10.29 -27.97
CA GLU A 412 -48.56 -9.92 -28.86
C GLU A 412 -48.62 -8.43 -29.23
N LYS A 413 -48.12 -7.51 -28.39
CA LYS A 413 -48.05 -6.07 -28.70
C LYS A 413 -46.80 -5.70 -29.49
N ASP A 414 -45.65 -6.33 -29.21
CA ASP A 414 -44.39 -6.04 -29.92
C ASP A 414 -44.26 -6.69 -31.30
N ASN A 415 -45.09 -7.70 -31.58
CA ASN A 415 -45.33 -8.18 -32.94
C ASN A 415 -45.85 -7.06 -33.89
N ARG A 416 -46.23 -5.87 -33.39
CA ARG A 416 -46.55 -4.69 -34.22
C ARG A 416 -45.33 -3.81 -34.55
N LEU A 417 -44.27 -3.81 -33.74
CA LEU A 417 -43.07 -3.01 -33.96
C LEU A 417 -42.05 -3.74 -34.85
N VAL A 418 -41.88 -5.05 -34.67
CA VAL A 418 -41.03 -5.88 -35.55
C VAL A 418 -41.65 -6.06 -36.95
N ARG A 419 -42.99 -6.04 -37.06
CA ARG A 419 -43.72 -6.00 -38.35
C ARG A 419 -43.37 -4.82 -39.25
N LYS A 420 -42.72 -3.77 -38.72
CA LYS A 420 -42.36 -2.57 -39.51
C LYS A 420 -40.97 -2.63 -40.14
N LEU A 421 -40.08 -3.58 -39.77
CA LEU A 421 -38.66 -3.50 -40.16
C LEU A 421 -38.10 -4.73 -40.90
N SER A 422 -38.79 -5.87 -40.97
CA SER A 422 -38.39 -6.98 -41.83
C SER A 422 -39.62 -7.76 -42.32
N GLY A 423 -39.62 -8.19 -43.59
CA GLY A 423 -40.74 -8.89 -44.24
C GLY A 423 -41.18 -10.14 -43.47
N LYS A 424 -42.43 -10.58 -43.64
CA LYS A 424 -42.92 -11.82 -43.01
C LYS A 424 -41.96 -12.99 -43.32
N PRO A 425 -41.65 -13.87 -42.36
CA PRO A 425 -40.75 -14.98 -42.61
C PRO A 425 -41.39 -15.88 -43.68
N GLU A 426 -40.60 -16.27 -44.67
CA GLU A 426 -41.06 -17.07 -45.81
C GLU A 426 -40.85 -18.57 -45.59
N SER A 427 -40.02 -18.94 -44.61
CA SER A 427 -39.68 -20.34 -44.29
C SER A 427 -39.73 -20.63 -42.78
N ALA A 428 -39.82 -21.92 -42.43
CA ALA A 428 -39.75 -22.38 -41.04
C ALA A 428 -38.43 -21.94 -40.36
N THR A 429 -37.31 -22.05 -41.06
CA THR A 429 -35.97 -21.66 -40.56
C THR A 429 -35.89 -20.17 -40.22
N GLN A 430 -36.42 -19.28 -41.07
CA GLN A 430 -36.48 -17.85 -40.78
C GLN A 430 -37.39 -17.54 -39.58
N ALA A 431 -38.54 -18.22 -39.49
CA ALA A 431 -39.46 -18.04 -38.36
C ALA A 431 -38.85 -18.53 -37.03
N ILE A 432 -38.08 -19.62 -37.06
CA ILE A 432 -37.32 -20.12 -35.90
C ILE A 432 -36.26 -19.09 -35.47
N GLN A 433 -35.45 -18.58 -36.41
CA GLN A 433 -34.44 -17.56 -36.13
C GLN A 433 -35.04 -16.32 -35.46
N TRP A 434 -36.20 -15.84 -35.94
CA TRP A 434 -36.90 -14.71 -35.33
C TRP A 434 -37.34 -14.99 -33.89
N ILE A 435 -37.89 -16.16 -33.61
CA ILE A 435 -38.32 -16.50 -32.25
C ILE A 435 -37.13 -16.54 -31.29
N LEU A 436 -36.00 -17.07 -31.75
CA LEU A 436 -34.79 -17.27 -30.95
C LEU A 436 -33.96 -15.98 -30.75
N GLN A 437 -34.28 -14.89 -31.45
CA GLN A 437 -33.70 -13.57 -31.17
C GLN A 437 -34.24 -12.98 -29.86
N ASP A 438 -35.50 -13.28 -29.52
CA ASP A 438 -36.19 -12.69 -28.36
C ASP A 438 -36.31 -13.67 -27.17
N GLU A 439 -36.31 -14.98 -27.43
CA GLU A 439 -36.46 -16.00 -26.39
C GLU A 439 -35.24 -16.92 -26.31
N THR A 440 -34.68 -17.01 -25.11
CA THR A 440 -33.43 -17.74 -24.82
C THR A 440 -33.67 -19.19 -24.39
N SER A 441 -34.92 -19.53 -24.05
CA SER A 441 -35.40 -20.85 -23.64
C SER A 441 -36.88 -20.98 -23.98
N ILE A 442 -37.24 -21.92 -24.86
CA ILE A 442 -38.62 -22.11 -25.32
C ILE A 442 -38.94 -23.59 -25.60
N PRO A 443 -40.11 -24.12 -25.18
CA PRO A 443 -40.52 -25.47 -25.54
C PRO A 443 -40.63 -25.64 -27.06
N VAL A 444 -40.19 -26.78 -27.60
CA VAL A 444 -40.32 -27.10 -29.04
C VAL A 444 -41.76 -26.97 -29.52
N ALA A 445 -42.73 -27.41 -28.72
CA ALA A 445 -44.15 -27.25 -29.03
C ALA A 445 -44.59 -25.78 -29.15
N ALA A 446 -44.02 -24.88 -28.34
CA ALA A 446 -44.30 -23.46 -28.40
C ALA A 446 -43.64 -22.80 -29.62
N VAL A 447 -42.44 -23.24 -30.01
CA VAL A 447 -41.79 -22.83 -31.27
C VAL A 447 -42.68 -23.19 -32.45
N ILE A 448 -43.14 -24.45 -32.54
CA ILE A 448 -44.04 -24.91 -33.62
C ILE A 448 -45.30 -24.05 -33.72
N LYS A 449 -45.92 -23.74 -32.57
CA LYS A 449 -47.12 -22.89 -32.51
C LYS A 449 -46.83 -21.46 -32.98
N LYS A 450 -45.71 -20.88 -32.56
CA LYS A 450 -45.31 -19.51 -32.94
C LYS A 450 -44.89 -19.43 -34.41
N CYS A 451 -44.09 -20.37 -34.91
CA CYS A 451 -43.73 -20.48 -36.33
C CYS A 451 -44.98 -20.58 -37.20
N CYS A 452 -45.94 -21.45 -36.83
CA CYS A 452 -47.22 -21.55 -37.52
C CYS A 452 -47.95 -20.19 -37.62
N LYS A 453 -47.99 -19.43 -36.52
CA LYS A 453 -48.62 -18.09 -36.48
C LYS A 453 -47.86 -17.07 -37.33
N LEU A 454 -46.52 -17.08 -37.28
CA LEU A 454 -45.65 -16.18 -38.04
C LEU A 454 -45.75 -16.42 -39.55
N LEU A 455 -45.87 -17.68 -39.97
CA LEU A 455 -46.09 -18.11 -41.35
C LEU A 455 -47.54 -17.88 -41.84
N GLY A 456 -48.42 -17.34 -40.99
CA GLY A 456 -49.80 -17.00 -41.35
C GLY A 456 -50.80 -18.15 -41.31
N PHE A 457 -50.41 -19.32 -40.78
CA PHE A 457 -51.30 -20.47 -40.64
C PHE A 457 -52.07 -20.41 -39.32
N LYS A 458 -53.37 -20.74 -39.35
CA LYS A 458 -54.23 -20.81 -38.15
C LYS A 458 -53.89 -22.00 -37.24
N ARG A 459 -53.39 -23.10 -37.80
CA ARG A 459 -53.03 -24.34 -37.10
C ARG A 459 -51.88 -25.05 -37.79
N ALA A 460 -51.02 -25.72 -37.03
CA ALA A 460 -49.93 -26.52 -37.58
C ALA A 460 -50.50 -27.81 -38.16
N THR A 461 -50.43 -27.98 -39.48
CA THR A 461 -50.74 -29.26 -40.14
C THR A 461 -49.64 -30.28 -39.81
N PRO A 462 -49.91 -31.60 -39.89
CA PRO A 462 -48.88 -32.62 -39.65
C PRO A 462 -47.61 -32.40 -40.49
N LYS A 463 -47.79 -32.00 -41.76
CA LYS A 463 -46.69 -31.67 -42.67
C LYS A 463 -45.88 -30.47 -42.20
N LEU A 464 -46.53 -29.35 -41.84
CA LEU A 464 -45.85 -28.16 -41.35
C LEU A 464 -45.15 -28.41 -40.01
N LYS A 465 -45.77 -29.21 -39.13
CA LYS A 465 -45.15 -29.61 -37.87
C LYS A 465 -43.86 -30.40 -38.12
N GLN A 466 -43.90 -31.40 -39.00
CA GLN A 466 -42.73 -32.21 -39.36
C GLN A 466 -41.64 -31.36 -40.01
N GLU A 467 -42.01 -30.39 -40.84
CA GLU A 467 -41.08 -29.43 -41.45
C GLU A 467 -40.38 -28.57 -40.38
N ILE A 468 -41.12 -27.96 -39.46
CA ILE A 468 -40.56 -27.17 -38.36
C ILE A 468 -39.66 -28.03 -37.46
N GLU A 469 -40.09 -29.25 -37.12
CA GLU A 469 -39.28 -30.18 -36.33
C GLU A 469 -37.99 -30.54 -37.07
N THR A 470 -38.05 -30.81 -38.37
CA THR A 470 -36.87 -31.09 -39.20
C THR A 470 -35.88 -29.91 -39.18
N SER A 471 -36.36 -28.68 -39.35
CA SER A 471 -35.54 -27.48 -39.23
C SER A 471 -34.96 -27.30 -37.82
N LEU A 472 -35.71 -27.63 -36.78
CA LEU A 472 -35.21 -27.56 -35.40
C LEU A 472 -34.12 -28.61 -35.10
N TYR A 473 -34.18 -29.81 -35.68
CA TYR A 473 -33.16 -30.83 -35.42
C TYR A 473 -31.93 -30.71 -36.32
N ASN A 474 -32.06 -30.12 -37.52
CA ASN A 474 -30.99 -30.08 -38.52
C ASN A 474 -30.42 -28.69 -38.82
N GLU A 475 -31.19 -27.62 -38.54
CA GLU A 475 -30.89 -26.25 -39.01
C GLU A 475 -30.99 -25.20 -37.89
N LEU A 476 -30.71 -25.58 -36.65
CA LEU A 476 -30.69 -24.60 -35.55
C LEU A 476 -29.60 -23.55 -35.78
N PRO A 477 -29.88 -22.27 -35.46
CA PRO A 477 -28.85 -21.23 -35.49
C PRO A 477 -27.68 -21.58 -34.57
N GLU A 478 -26.48 -21.13 -34.95
CA GLU A 478 -25.29 -21.30 -34.13
C GLU A 478 -25.52 -20.74 -32.72
N GLY A 479 -25.14 -21.53 -31.71
CA GLY A 479 -25.34 -21.17 -30.31
C GLY A 479 -26.71 -21.55 -29.73
N PHE A 480 -27.53 -22.35 -30.42
CA PHE A 480 -28.73 -22.97 -29.85
C PHE A 480 -28.65 -24.50 -29.92
N GLY A 481 -29.31 -25.16 -28.96
CA GLY A 481 -29.42 -26.62 -28.91
C GLY A 481 -30.78 -27.09 -28.39
N ILE A 482 -31.12 -28.35 -28.65
CA ILE A 482 -32.32 -28.99 -28.11
C ILE A 482 -31.95 -29.86 -26.92
N LYS A 483 -32.60 -29.63 -25.78
CA LYS A 483 -32.45 -30.45 -24.58
C LYS A 483 -33.77 -30.57 -23.83
N ASP A 484 -34.11 -31.78 -23.41
CA ASP A 484 -35.35 -32.10 -22.68
C ASP A 484 -36.64 -31.53 -23.31
N GLY A 485 -36.69 -31.42 -24.65
CA GLY A 485 -37.86 -30.87 -25.37
C GLY A 485 -37.93 -29.35 -25.46
N PHE A 486 -36.85 -28.65 -25.10
CA PHE A 486 -36.69 -27.20 -25.21
C PHE A 486 -35.61 -26.84 -26.22
N VAL A 487 -35.78 -25.71 -26.90
CA VAL A 487 -34.71 -25.01 -27.62
C VAL A 487 -34.09 -24.00 -26.67
N ILE A 488 -32.78 -24.09 -26.44
CA ILE A 488 -32.06 -23.34 -25.41
C ILE A 488 -30.79 -22.72 -26.02
N VAL A 489 -30.48 -21.49 -25.62
CA VAL A 489 -29.19 -20.85 -25.98
C VAL A 489 -28.02 -21.53 -25.26
N SER A 490 -27.02 -21.95 -26.02
CA SER A 490 -25.80 -22.61 -25.52
C SER A 490 -24.89 -21.65 -24.75
N ASP A 491 -24.94 -20.35 -25.07
CA ASP A 491 -24.21 -19.32 -24.33
C ASP A 491 -24.96 -18.94 -23.04
N LYS A 492 -24.46 -19.44 -21.91
CA LYS A 492 -25.00 -19.16 -20.57
C LYS A 492 -25.13 -17.68 -20.25
N LYS A 493 -24.30 -16.80 -20.85
CA LYS A 493 -24.36 -15.35 -20.61
C LYS A 493 -25.59 -14.69 -21.23
N LYS A 494 -26.19 -15.32 -22.24
CA LYS A 494 -27.38 -14.82 -22.92
C LYS A 494 -28.68 -15.37 -22.33
N LEU A 495 -28.60 -16.41 -21.48
CA LEU A 495 -29.78 -17.02 -20.88
C LEU A 495 -30.48 -16.01 -19.95
N GLN A 496 -31.81 -16.05 -19.93
CA GLN A 496 -32.64 -15.14 -19.14
C GLN A 496 -33.71 -15.92 -18.38
N PHE A 497 -34.01 -15.48 -17.16
CA PHE A 497 -35.14 -15.98 -16.39
C PHE A 497 -36.32 -15.01 -16.52
N TYR A 498 -37.46 -15.50 -17.02
CA TYR A 498 -38.63 -14.66 -17.24
C TYR A 498 -39.67 -14.76 -16.12
N LEU A 499 -40.10 -13.62 -15.60
CA LEU A 499 -41.14 -13.52 -14.58
C LEU A 499 -42.53 -13.74 -15.16
N ALA A 500 -43.44 -14.22 -14.32
CA ALA A 500 -44.86 -14.08 -14.61
C ALA A 500 -45.26 -12.60 -14.52
N LYS A 501 -46.19 -12.16 -15.37
CA LYS A 501 -46.78 -10.83 -15.22
C LYS A 501 -47.50 -10.70 -13.89
N ASP A 502 -47.73 -9.47 -13.45
CA ASP A 502 -48.43 -9.21 -12.20
C ASP A 502 -49.81 -9.91 -12.22
N LYS A 503 -50.04 -10.78 -11.23
CA LYS A 503 -51.27 -11.58 -11.03
C LYS A 503 -51.51 -12.70 -12.05
N GLU A 504 -50.58 -12.97 -12.97
CA GLU A 504 -50.64 -14.12 -13.88
C GLU A 504 -49.79 -15.28 -13.36
N LYS A 505 -50.10 -16.52 -13.79
CA LYS A 505 -49.29 -17.71 -13.50
C LYS A 505 -48.54 -18.13 -14.75
N ARG A 506 -47.22 -18.31 -14.63
CA ARG A 506 -46.42 -18.90 -15.71
C ARG A 506 -46.43 -20.42 -15.57
N ALA A 507 -46.88 -21.12 -16.61
CA ALA A 507 -46.97 -22.58 -16.58
C ALA A 507 -45.58 -23.24 -16.45
N LEU A 508 -45.43 -24.18 -15.51
CA LEU A 508 -44.14 -24.78 -15.14
C LEU A 508 -43.49 -25.59 -16.27
N ASP A 509 -44.31 -26.18 -17.15
CA ASP A 509 -43.89 -26.92 -18.34
C ASP A 509 -43.31 -26.00 -19.44
N THR A 510 -43.35 -24.68 -19.24
CA THR A 510 -42.73 -23.68 -20.14
C THR A 510 -41.39 -23.17 -19.64
N ILE A 511 -40.84 -23.77 -18.60
CA ILE A 511 -39.58 -23.37 -17.97
C ILE A 511 -38.60 -24.54 -18.11
N SER A 512 -37.49 -24.32 -18.83
CA SER A 512 -36.44 -25.33 -18.95
C SER A 512 -35.68 -25.46 -17.62
N ASN A 513 -34.98 -26.59 -17.45
CA ASN A 513 -34.15 -26.77 -16.28
C ASN A 513 -33.00 -25.75 -16.26
N GLU A 514 -32.44 -25.43 -17.43
CA GLU A 514 -31.37 -24.46 -17.64
C GLU A 514 -31.81 -23.05 -17.24
N GLU A 515 -33.00 -22.63 -17.67
CA GLU A 515 -33.58 -21.34 -17.26
C GLU A 515 -33.74 -21.26 -15.73
N MET A 516 -34.22 -22.34 -15.10
CA MET A 516 -34.34 -22.43 -13.64
C MET A 516 -32.97 -22.37 -12.96
N MET A 517 -31.96 -23.07 -13.48
CA MET A 517 -30.59 -23.03 -12.96
C MET A 517 -30.02 -21.61 -13.02
N TYR A 518 -30.18 -20.91 -14.14
CA TYR A 518 -29.76 -19.51 -14.30
C TYR A 518 -30.45 -18.58 -13.29
N GLY A 519 -31.78 -18.74 -13.14
CA GLY A 519 -32.53 -18.01 -12.14
C GLY A 519 -31.97 -18.22 -10.73
N ILE A 520 -31.70 -19.47 -10.35
CA ILE A 520 -31.14 -19.80 -9.02
C ILE A 520 -29.77 -19.15 -8.84
N GLN A 521 -28.90 -19.21 -9.85
CA GLN A 521 -27.58 -18.57 -9.77
C GLN A 521 -27.68 -17.07 -9.53
N LYS A 522 -28.53 -16.35 -10.28
CA LYS A 522 -28.74 -14.91 -10.10
C LYS A 522 -29.30 -14.54 -8.73
N VAL A 523 -30.18 -15.38 -8.19
CA VAL A 523 -30.63 -15.22 -6.80
C VAL A 523 -29.47 -15.39 -5.83
N LEU A 524 -28.65 -16.44 -5.99
CA LEU A 524 -27.52 -16.70 -5.09
C LEU A 524 -26.37 -15.69 -5.24
N GLU A 525 -26.21 -15.04 -6.40
CA GLU A 525 -25.28 -13.90 -6.59
C GLU A 525 -25.66 -12.73 -5.65
N VAL A 526 -26.96 -12.47 -5.49
CA VAL A 526 -27.48 -11.34 -4.71
C VAL A 526 -27.66 -11.71 -3.23
N GLU A 527 -28.24 -12.88 -2.97
CA GLU A 527 -28.63 -13.30 -1.61
C GLU A 527 -27.50 -14.02 -0.87
N GLN A 528 -26.40 -14.35 -1.56
CA GLN A 528 -25.21 -15.08 -1.09
C GLN A 528 -25.46 -16.53 -0.66
N GLU A 529 -26.54 -16.80 0.09
CA GLU A 529 -26.89 -18.12 0.62
C GLU A 529 -28.41 -18.27 0.82
N MET A 530 -29.00 -19.36 0.31
CA MET A 530 -30.43 -19.65 0.50
C MET A 530 -30.76 -21.12 0.66
N THR A 531 -31.72 -21.45 1.53
CA THR A 531 -32.23 -22.83 1.65
C THR A 531 -33.04 -23.23 0.41
N LEU A 532 -33.16 -24.55 0.17
CA LEU A 532 -34.02 -25.08 -0.89
C LEU A 532 -35.49 -24.66 -0.71
N ASP A 533 -35.94 -24.57 0.53
CA ASP A 533 -37.31 -24.17 0.87
C ASP A 533 -37.57 -22.70 0.51
N ASP A 534 -36.61 -21.82 0.81
CA ASP A 534 -36.69 -20.40 0.50
C ASP A 534 -36.56 -20.13 -1.00
N LEU A 535 -35.70 -20.85 -1.71
CA LEU A 535 -35.64 -20.81 -3.17
C LEU A 535 -37.00 -21.20 -3.76
N THR A 536 -37.58 -22.32 -3.32
CA THR A 536 -38.89 -22.78 -3.81
C THR A 536 -39.99 -21.75 -3.53
N LYS A 537 -39.95 -21.11 -2.36
CA LYS A 537 -40.89 -20.03 -1.98
C LYS A 537 -40.72 -18.78 -2.86
N LEU A 538 -39.49 -18.38 -3.14
CA LEU A 538 -39.18 -17.24 -4.00
C LEU A 538 -39.62 -17.49 -5.44
N PHE A 539 -39.24 -18.62 -6.02
CA PHE A 539 -39.64 -18.99 -7.39
C PHE A 539 -41.14 -19.18 -7.52
N SER A 540 -41.83 -19.64 -6.48
CA SER A 540 -43.31 -19.68 -6.47
C SER A 540 -43.89 -18.29 -6.69
N ARG A 541 -43.35 -17.27 -6.02
CA ARG A 541 -43.79 -15.88 -6.17
C ARG A 541 -43.40 -15.28 -7.51
N LEU A 542 -42.14 -15.43 -7.93
CA LEU A 542 -41.64 -14.94 -9.23
C LEU A 542 -42.47 -15.48 -10.42
N LEU A 543 -43.00 -16.70 -10.30
CA LEU A 543 -43.82 -17.36 -11.30
C LEU A 543 -45.33 -17.18 -11.09
N GLY A 544 -45.75 -16.37 -10.11
CA GLY A 544 -47.14 -16.02 -9.82
C GLY A 544 -47.97 -17.10 -9.11
N TYR A 545 -47.33 -18.13 -8.56
CA TYR A 545 -47.98 -19.16 -7.76
C TYR A 545 -48.16 -18.70 -6.30
N PRO A 546 -49.39 -18.63 -5.78
CA PRO A 546 -49.65 -18.16 -4.42
C PRO A 546 -49.17 -19.13 -3.33
N ARG A 547 -48.94 -20.40 -3.69
CA ARG A 547 -48.47 -21.47 -2.82
C ARG A 547 -47.47 -22.34 -3.57
N ARG A 548 -46.53 -22.92 -2.82
CA ARG A 548 -45.60 -23.92 -3.35
C ARG A 548 -46.39 -25.14 -3.83
N THR A 549 -46.04 -25.65 -5.01
CA THR A 549 -46.61 -26.88 -5.56
C THR A 549 -45.54 -27.96 -5.60
N LYS A 550 -45.92 -29.23 -5.49
CA LYS A 550 -44.97 -30.37 -5.58
C LYS A 550 -44.19 -30.35 -6.89
N SER A 551 -44.85 -29.95 -7.99
CA SER A 551 -44.22 -29.83 -9.30
C SER A 551 -43.16 -28.73 -9.34
N LEU A 552 -43.42 -27.55 -8.77
CA LEU A 552 -42.42 -26.48 -8.69
C LEU A 552 -41.26 -26.88 -7.80
N GLN A 553 -41.54 -27.49 -6.65
CA GLN A 553 -40.49 -27.99 -5.74
C GLN A 553 -39.58 -28.99 -6.45
N SER A 554 -40.16 -29.97 -7.16
CA SER A 554 -39.40 -30.94 -7.94
C SER A 554 -38.55 -30.29 -9.04
N LEU A 555 -39.05 -29.21 -9.67
CA LEU A 555 -38.30 -28.46 -10.68
C LEU A 555 -37.10 -27.72 -10.09
N VAL A 556 -37.30 -27.02 -8.95
CA VAL A 556 -36.22 -26.33 -8.23
C VAL A 556 -35.20 -27.34 -7.69
N GLU A 557 -35.65 -28.46 -7.13
CA GLU A 557 -34.78 -29.56 -6.66
C GLU A 557 -33.93 -30.16 -7.78
N LYS A 558 -34.53 -30.41 -8.96
CA LYS A 558 -33.80 -30.89 -10.15
C LYS A 558 -32.71 -29.89 -10.56
N ALA A 559 -33.03 -28.60 -10.62
CA ALA A 559 -32.10 -27.54 -10.99
C ALA A 559 -30.96 -27.37 -9.97
N VAL A 560 -31.26 -27.35 -8.68
CA VAL A 560 -30.25 -27.29 -7.60
C VAL A 560 -29.33 -28.51 -7.62
N LYS A 561 -29.90 -29.71 -7.79
CA LYS A 561 -29.10 -30.94 -7.89
C LYS A 561 -28.13 -30.87 -9.07
N GLN A 562 -28.61 -30.44 -10.24
CA GLN A 562 -27.77 -30.27 -11.43
C GLN A 562 -26.68 -29.21 -11.23
N LEU A 563 -26.99 -28.04 -10.64
CA LEU A 563 -26.00 -27.01 -10.34
C LEU A 563 -24.89 -27.50 -9.40
N LYS A 564 -25.26 -28.36 -8.44
CA LYS A 564 -24.30 -28.99 -7.53
C LYS A 564 -23.44 -30.01 -8.27
N ASP A 565 -24.06 -30.89 -9.07
CA ASP A 565 -23.35 -31.91 -9.84
C ASP A 565 -22.40 -31.28 -10.88
N ASP A 566 -22.76 -30.09 -11.40
CA ASP A 566 -21.92 -29.27 -12.28
C ASP A 566 -20.83 -28.47 -11.52
N GLY A 567 -20.76 -28.55 -10.19
CA GLY A 567 -19.78 -27.82 -9.37
C GLY A 567 -20.00 -26.31 -9.29
N GLN A 568 -21.18 -25.79 -9.64
CA GLN A 568 -21.46 -24.35 -9.67
C GLN A 568 -21.96 -23.81 -8.31
N ILE A 569 -22.49 -24.68 -7.46
CA ILE A 569 -22.94 -24.34 -6.10
C ILE A 569 -22.44 -25.36 -5.08
N THR A 570 -22.32 -24.91 -3.82
CA THR A 570 -21.97 -25.76 -2.68
C THR A 570 -22.95 -25.57 -1.53
N ARG A 571 -23.03 -26.55 -0.64
CA ARG A 571 -23.89 -26.49 0.55
C ARG A 571 -23.11 -25.95 1.75
N LYS A 572 -23.59 -24.84 2.32
CA LYS A 572 -23.10 -24.20 3.54
C LYS A 572 -24.13 -24.38 4.68
N SER A 573 -23.83 -23.87 5.88
CA SER A 573 -24.65 -24.06 7.09
C SER A 573 -26.04 -23.45 7.00
N GLY A 574 -26.22 -22.36 6.25
CA GLY A 574 -27.47 -21.65 6.02
C GLY A 574 -28.20 -22.00 4.72
N GLY A 575 -27.59 -22.77 3.81
CA GLY A 575 -28.22 -23.13 2.53
C GLY A 575 -27.25 -23.48 1.40
N TRP A 576 -27.68 -23.20 0.17
CA TRP A 576 -26.87 -23.29 -1.04
C TRP A 576 -26.25 -21.93 -1.34
N ALA A 577 -24.97 -21.93 -1.74
CA ALA A 577 -24.23 -20.74 -2.12
C ALA A 577 -23.44 -21.01 -3.41
N LEU A 578 -23.09 -19.96 -4.15
CA LEU A 578 -22.20 -20.09 -5.31
C LEU A 578 -20.81 -20.57 -4.86
N LEU A 579 -20.20 -21.44 -5.65
CA LEU A 579 -18.79 -21.78 -5.48
C LEU A 579 -17.99 -20.59 -6.01
N THR A 580 -17.53 -19.71 -5.12
CA THR A 580 -16.57 -18.66 -5.50
C THR A 580 -15.25 -19.35 -5.82
N ASP A 581 -14.74 -19.19 -7.03
CA ASP A 581 -13.38 -19.58 -7.37
C ASP A 581 -12.46 -18.92 -6.33
N THR A 582 -11.93 -19.71 -5.40
CA THR A 582 -10.79 -19.29 -4.61
C THR A 582 -9.69 -19.00 -5.61
N VAL A 583 -9.47 -17.72 -5.87
CA VAL A 583 -8.33 -17.18 -6.60
C VAL A 583 -7.08 -17.82 -5.99
N SER A 584 -6.54 -18.80 -6.69
CA SER A 584 -5.20 -19.36 -6.49
C SER A 584 -4.18 -18.44 -7.15
#